data_AF-A0A941CM67-F1
#
_entry.id   AF-A0A941CM67-F1
#
_cell.length_a   1.000
_cell.length_b   1.000
_cell.length_c   1.000
_cell.angle_alpha   90.00
_cell.angle_beta   90.00
_cell.angle_gamma   90.00
#
_symmetry.space_group_name_H-M   'P 1'
#
loop_
_entity.id
_entity.type
_entity.pdbx_description
1 polymer ?
#
loop_
_entity_poly.entity_id
_entity_poly.type
_entity_poly.pdbx_seq_one_letter_code
_entity_poly.pdbx_strand_id
1 'polypeptide(L)'
;MSKSEYPTVSEEFLLDKIRNSSKIDSSTERKVGNSYSFLMVGDKPIYKRQVTIRSIDGEFNFIQATSKAILLGFMSELLEYFENEKGYKDGGYTDR
;
A
#
# COMPACT_ATOMS: atom_id res chain seq x y z
N MET A 1 1.87 19.22 13.13
CA MET A 1 1.75 18.51 11.85
C MET A 1 0.41 18.91 11.24
N SER A 2 0.38 19.37 9.99
CA SER A 2 -0.89 19.63 9.31
C SER A 2 -1.69 18.33 9.30
N LYS A 3 -3.00 18.39 9.61
CA LYS A 3 -3.87 17.24 9.40
C LYS A 3 -3.79 16.91 7.91
N SER A 4 -3.28 15.72 7.58
CA SER A 4 -3.23 15.25 6.20
C SER A 4 -4.67 15.21 5.68
N GLU A 5 -4.94 15.84 4.54
CA GLU A 5 -6.24 15.79 3.87
C GLU A 5 -6.60 14.37 3.42
N TYR A 6 -5.61 13.46 3.41
CA TYR A 6 -5.77 12.08 3.01
C TYR A 6 -5.53 11.10 4.17
N PRO A 7 -6.21 9.94 4.18
CA PRO A 7 -6.00 8.91 5.19
C PRO A 7 -4.66 8.21 4.98
N THR A 8 -4.17 7.59 6.04
CA THR A 8 -3.03 6.67 5.99
C THR A 8 -3.51 5.21 6.05
N VAL A 9 -2.63 4.29 5.72
CA VAL A 9 -2.89 2.84 5.77
C VAL A 9 -1.90 2.19 6.71
N SER A 10 -2.39 1.32 7.59
CA SER A 10 -1.52 0.63 8.54
C SER A 10 -0.54 -0.27 7.81
N GLU A 11 0.64 -0.42 8.41
CA GLU A 11 1.69 -1.26 7.85
C GLU A 11 1.24 -2.71 7.69
N GLU A 12 0.50 -3.23 8.67
CA GLU A 12 -0.06 -4.59 8.67
C GLU A 12 -0.98 -4.82 7.46
N PHE A 13 -1.99 -3.96 7.28
CA PHE A 13 -2.96 -4.11 6.19
C PHE A 13 -2.28 -4.08 4.82
N LEU A 14 -1.43 -3.09 4.56
CA LEU A 14 -0.85 -2.93 3.24
C LEU A 14 0.14 -4.05 2.91
N LEU A 15 0.97 -4.46 3.87
CA LEU A 15 1.92 -5.54 3.66
C LEU A 15 1.22 -6.89 3.46
N ASP A 16 0.14 -7.17 4.18
CA ASP A 16 -0.67 -8.38 3.95
C ASP A 16 -1.20 -8.43 2.51
N LYS A 17 -1.82 -7.35 2.03
CA LYS A 17 -2.32 -7.26 0.64
C LYS A 17 -1.21 -7.45 -0.41
N ILE A 18 -0.02 -6.91 -0.17
CA ILE A 18 1.12 -7.06 -1.08
C ILE A 18 1.62 -8.50 -1.09
N ARG A 19 1.82 -9.12 0.09
CA ARG A 19 2.33 -10.50 0.23
C ARG A 19 1.40 -11.54 -0.38
N ASN A 20 0.09 -11.30 -0.29
CA ASN A 20 -0.94 -12.21 -0.80
C ASN A 20 -1.31 -11.94 -2.27
N SER A 21 -0.72 -10.93 -2.92
CA SER A 21 -0.97 -10.66 -4.34
C SER A 21 -0.30 -11.72 -5.23
N SER A 22 -1.06 -12.31 -6.15
CA SER A 22 -0.55 -13.23 -7.17
C SER A 22 0.48 -12.61 -8.13
N LYS A 23 0.61 -11.28 -8.12
CA LYS A 23 1.57 -10.53 -8.92
C LYS A 23 2.92 -10.37 -8.21
N ILE A 24 3.04 -10.73 -6.94
CA ILE A 24 4.24 -10.56 -6.11
C ILE A 24 4.87 -11.92 -5.82
N ASP A 25 6.20 -11.97 -5.87
CA ASP A 25 6.98 -13.07 -5.29
C ASP A 25 7.35 -12.69 -3.85
N SER A 26 6.56 -13.17 -2.88
CA SER A 26 6.73 -12.84 -1.46
C SER A 26 8.05 -13.33 -0.87
N SER A 27 8.70 -14.34 -1.49
CA SER A 27 10.02 -14.82 -1.06
C SER A 27 11.13 -13.77 -1.25
N THR A 28 10.88 -12.79 -2.11
CA THR A 28 11.82 -11.70 -2.43
C THR A 28 11.70 -10.50 -1.48
N GLU A 29 10.83 -10.58 -0.47
CA GLU A 29 10.68 -9.51 0.52
C GLU A 29 12.03 -9.18 1.18
N ARG A 30 12.37 -7.89 1.17
CA ARG A 30 13.51 -7.32 1.86
C ARG A 30 13.08 -6.07 2.61
N LYS A 31 13.49 -5.98 3.89
CA LYS A 31 13.29 -4.81 4.74
C LYS A 31 14.64 -4.16 5.02
N VAL A 32 14.73 -2.86 4.78
CA VAL A 32 15.90 -2.03 5.14
C VAL A 32 15.39 -0.78 5.85
N GLY A 33 15.64 -0.70 7.17
CA GLY A 33 14.99 0.29 8.02
C GLY A 33 13.47 0.16 7.95
N ASN A 34 12.77 1.24 7.59
CA ASN A 34 11.31 1.25 7.42
C ASN A 34 10.87 1.10 5.95
N SER A 35 11.79 0.72 5.07
CA SER A 35 11.50 0.49 3.65
C SER A 35 11.37 -1.00 3.37
N TYR A 36 10.33 -1.37 2.62
CA TYR A 36 10.05 -2.72 2.15
C TYR A 36 10.24 -2.77 0.63
N SER A 37 10.85 -3.84 0.14
CA SER A 37 11.02 -4.11 -1.29
C SER A 37 10.57 -5.52 -1.63
N PHE A 38 9.91 -5.64 -2.78
CA PHE A 38 9.43 -6.89 -3.35
C PHE A 38 9.75 -6.91 -4.84
N LEU A 39 9.81 -8.10 -5.43
CA LEU A 39 9.78 -8.29 -6.87
C LEU A 39 8.42 -8.82 -7.30
N MET A 40 7.87 -8.22 -8.35
CA MET A 40 6.73 -8.79 -9.05
C MET A 40 7.13 -10.06 -9.79
N VAL A 41 6.21 -11.01 -9.97
CA VAL A 41 6.39 -12.19 -10.84
C VAL A 41 6.53 -11.77 -12.31
N GLY A 42 7.29 -12.52 -13.11
CA GLY A 42 7.45 -12.31 -14.55
C GLY A 42 8.89 -12.44 -15.05
N ASP A 43 9.16 -11.92 -16.23
CA ASP A 43 10.44 -11.98 -16.96
C ASP A 43 10.98 -10.61 -17.38
N LYS A 44 10.22 -9.54 -17.13
CA LYS A 44 10.66 -8.15 -17.36
C LYS A 44 11.96 -7.84 -16.58
N PRO A 45 12.75 -6.84 -17.02
CA PRO A 45 13.90 -6.38 -16.26
C PRO A 45 13.56 -6.01 -14.81
N ILE A 46 14.47 -6.31 -13.87
CA ILE A 46 14.25 -6.16 -12.42
C ILE A 46 13.77 -4.74 -12.05
N TYR A 47 14.36 -3.69 -12.62
CA TYR A 47 13.98 -2.31 -12.33
C TYR A 47 12.52 -1.97 -12.68
N LYS A 48 11.87 -2.74 -13.57
CA LYS A 48 10.43 -2.58 -13.90
C LYS A 48 9.51 -3.44 -13.02
N ARG A 49 10.08 -4.36 -12.24
CA ARG A 49 9.36 -5.31 -11.38
C ARG A 49 9.55 -5.04 -9.90
N GLN A 50 10.48 -4.16 -9.54
CA GLN A 50 10.71 -3.80 -8.16
C GLN A 50 9.56 -2.94 -7.63
N VAL A 51 8.99 -3.37 -6.51
CA VAL A 51 7.99 -2.62 -5.75
C VAL A 51 8.62 -2.22 -4.44
N THR A 52 8.80 -0.91 -4.24
CA THR A 52 9.31 -0.35 -2.99
C THR A 52 8.27 0.53 -2.34
N ILE A 53 8.13 0.40 -1.02
CA ILE A 53 7.29 1.25 -0.18
C ILE A 53 8.04 1.58 1.11
N ARG A 54 7.74 2.74 1.69
CA ARG A 54 8.33 3.18 2.95
C ARG A 54 7.26 3.56 3.96
N SER A 55 7.37 2.93 5.12
CA SER A 55 6.56 3.20 6.30
C SER A 55 7.14 4.37 7.09
N ILE A 56 6.26 5.21 7.63
CA ILE A 56 6.58 6.28 8.57
C ILE A 56 5.65 6.06 9.76
N ASP A 57 6.23 5.86 10.94
CA ASP A 57 5.50 5.59 12.18
C ASP A 57 4.48 4.44 12.08
N GLY A 58 4.82 3.39 11.31
CA GLY A 58 3.96 2.21 11.13
C GLY A 58 2.84 2.40 10.11
N GLU A 59 2.86 3.48 9.35
CA GLU A 59 1.82 3.83 8.39
C GLU A 59 2.41 4.14 7.00
N PHE A 60 1.62 3.86 5.96
CA PHE A 60 1.88 4.25 4.59
C PHE A 60 0.95 5.40 4.20
N ASN A 61 1.49 6.39 3.49
CA ASN A 61 0.67 7.48 2.99
C ASN A 61 -0.28 7.02 1.86
N PHE A 62 -1.36 7.78 1.68
CA PHE A 62 -2.38 7.54 0.67
C PHE A 62 -1.83 7.25 -0.72
N ILE A 63 -0.90 8.09 -1.21
CA ILE A 63 -0.37 7.98 -2.58
C ILE A 63 0.37 6.66 -2.78
N GLN A 64 1.19 6.25 -1.80
CA GLN A 64 1.88 4.97 -1.86
C GLN A 64 0.88 3.81 -1.88
N ALA A 65 -0.09 3.81 -0.96
CA ALA A 65 -1.09 2.75 -0.87
C ALA A 65 -1.94 2.63 -2.14
N THR A 66 -2.50 3.74 -2.62
CA THR A 66 -3.32 3.78 -3.85
C THR A 66 -2.53 3.34 -5.06
N SER A 67 -1.28 3.80 -5.22
CA SER A 67 -0.40 3.35 -6.31
C SER A 67 -0.21 1.83 -6.29
N LYS A 68 -0.01 1.22 -5.11
CA LYS A 68 0.16 -0.24 -5.01
C LYS A 68 -1.14 -0.99 -5.19
N ALA A 69 -2.25 -0.47 -4.70
CA ALA A 69 -3.57 -1.07 -4.90
C ALA A 69 -3.95 -1.16 -6.38
N ILE A 70 -3.67 -0.11 -7.17
CA ILE A 70 -3.85 -0.14 -8.64
C ILE A 70 -2.93 -1.19 -9.27
N LEU A 71 -1.63 -1.13 -8.95
CA LEU A 71 -0.63 -2.00 -9.56
C LEU A 71 -0.93 -3.48 -9.30
N LEU A 72 -1.27 -3.81 -8.05
CA LEU A 72 -1.42 -5.18 -7.57
C LEU A 72 -2.87 -5.68 -7.66
N GLY A 73 -3.84 -4.79 -7.83
CA GLY A 73 -5.25 -5.14 -8.12
C GLY A 73 -6.11 -5.37 -6.89
N PHE A 74 -5.89 -4.63 -5.79
CA PHE A 74 -6.68 -4.71 -4.55
C PHE A 74 -7.37 -3.38 -4.22
N MET A 75 -7.79 -2.62 -5.25
CA MET A 75 -8.37 -1.29 -5.05
C MET A 75 -9.66 -1.32 -4.24
N SER A 76 -10.54 -2.30 -4.49
CA SER A 76 -11.80 -2.42 -3.76
C SER A 76 -11.56 -2.59 -2.27
N GLU A 77 -10.63 -3.45 -1.87
CA GLU A 77 -10.30 -3.70 -0.47
C GLU A 77 -9.65 -2.48 0.20
N LEU A 78 -8.84 -1.71 -0.55
CA LEU A 78 -8.28 -0.46 -0.04
C LEU A 78 -9.39 0.59 0.20
N LEU A 79 -10.35 0.71 -0.71
CA LEU A 79 -11.48 1.64 -0.57
C LEU A 79 -12.38 1.25 0.59
N GLU A 80 -12.65 -0.05 0.77
CA GLU A 80 -13.39 -0.57 1.94
C GLU A 80 -12.65 -0.28 3.25
N TYR A 81 -11.32 -0.45 3.28
CA TYR A 81 -10.51 -0.07 4.44
C TYR A 81 -10.62 1.43 4.73
N PHE A 82 -10.54 2.29 3.72
CA PHE A 82 -10.69 3.73 3.92
C PHE A 82 -12.06 4.12 4.45
N GLU A 83 -13.13 3.53 3.92
CA GLU A 83 -14.49 3.80 4.38
C GLU A 83 -14.70 3.34 5.82
N ASN A 84 -14.33 2.08 6.13
CA ASN A 84 -14.66 1.46 7.41
C ASN A 84 -13.72 1.84 8.56
N GLU A 85 -12.42 1.95 8.29
CA GLU A 85 -11.39 2.15 9.35
C GLU A 85 -10.96 3.61 9.48
N LYS A 86 -11.08 4.39 8.40
CA LYS A 86 -10.61 5.78 8.35
C LYS A 86 -11.74 6.79 8.16
N GLY A 87 -12.98 6.33 7.98
CA GLY A 87 -14.13 7.19 7.72
C GLY A 87 -13.90 8.07 6.50
N TYR A 88 -13.29 7.54 5.44
CA TYR A 88 -12.90 8.29 4.25
C TYR A 88 -13.51 7.66 3.00
N LYS A 89 -14.34 8.43 2.30
CA LYS A 89 -15.09 7.99 1.11
C LYS A 89 -15.20 9.13 0.10
N ASP A 90 -15.24 8.80 -1.18
CA ASP A 90 -15.47 9.77 -2.27
C ASP A 90 -14.59 11.03 -2.22
N GLY A 91 -13.35 10.89 -1.73
CA GLY A 91 -12.37 11.97 -1.66
C GLY A 91 -12.45 12.84 -0.40
N GLY A 92 -13.25 12.47 0.61
CA GLY A 92 -13.34 13.21 1.86
C GLY A 92 -13.65 12.34 3.08
N TYR A 93 -13.42 12.89 4.27
CA TYR A 93 -13.86 12.26 5.52
C TYR A 93 -15.38 12.39 5.67
N THR A 94 -16.05 11.31 6.06
CA THR A 94 -17.51 11.21 6.19
C THR A 94 -18.04 11.89 7.44
N ASP A 95 -17.22 11.98 8.48
CA ASP A 95 -17.53 12.71 9.71
C ASP A 95 -17.11 14.18 9.54
N ARG A 96 -17.97 14.96 8.90
CA ARG A 96 -17.98 16.43 9.00
C ARG A 96 -19.20 16.90 9.76
#